data_AF-A0A2M7GJE4-F1
#
_entry.id   AF-A0A2M7GJE4-F1
#
_cell.length_a   1.000
_cell.length_b   1.000
_cell.length_c   1.000
_cell.angle_alpha   90.00
_cell.angle_beta   90.00
_cell.angle_gamma   90.00
#
_symmetry.space_group_name_H-M   'P 1'
#
loop_
_entity.id
_entity.type
_entity.pdbx_description
1 polymer ?
#
loop_
_entity_poly.entity_id
_entity_poly.type
_entity_poly.pdbx_seq_one_letter_code
_entity_poly.pdbx_strand_id
1 'polypeptide(L)'
;MAVPVKPPPQEEKEDWLVTYSDAITLLMAFFVMMLTFAEFDIPAFEEAAAAIKDKIGSSDDNASPTEKLKIDLEDVVFQMQADRAVQVTKDSKGVVIELSSGAFYKPGSAELREEAVPYLEKIAQTISAPRYATYNVQIEGHTDDEPISTERFPSNWELSTARAATVVRFFDDKDFVDPLKMSASGFADQKPKVPNRTEDGTPIPENQATNRRTAIRVTAMSLKEREVWYQHLATLRAKAEEAKRAKEAAEGQGQAGQPPAEGQQAPQQGQAAPEGQPPTEGQLPAPAQQ
;
A
#
# COMPACT_ATOMS: atom_id res chain seq x y z
N MET A 1 -43.99 -86.17 17.19
CA MET A 1 -43.15 -85.12 17.78
C MET A 1 -43.41 -83.84 16.99
N ALA A 2 -44.01 -82.82 17.61
CA ALA A 2 -44.23 -81.54 16.96
C ALA A 2 -43.04 -80.62 17.28
N VAL A 3 -42.39 -80.08 16.25
CA VAL A 3 -41.28 -79.14 16.39
C VAL A 3 -41.87 -77.75 16.66
N PRO A 4 -41.45 -77.03 17.71
CA PRO A 4 -41.96 -75.68 17.97
C PRO A 4 -41.45 -74.71 16.90
N VAL A 5 -42.36 -74.01 16.23
CA VAL A 5 -42.05 -72.95 15.28
C VAL A 5 -41.63 -71.70 16.06
N LYS A 6 -40.43 -71.20 15.80
CA LYS A 6 -39.91 -69.96 16.39
C LYS A 6 -40.75 -68.77 15.87
N PRO A 7 -41.22 -67.86 16.74
CA PRO A 7 -41.95 -66.68 16.29
C PRO A 7 -41.07 -65.80 15.40
N PRO A 8 -41.67 -65.05 14.45
CA PRO A 8 -40.91 -64.20 13.53
C PRO A 8 -40.12 -63.14 14.31
N PRO A 9 -38.97 -62.67 13.76
CA PRO A 9 -38.17 -61.63 14.40
C PRO A 9 -39.06 -60.41 14.63
N GLN A 10 -39.15 -59.95 15.88
CA GLN A 10 -39.78 -58.66 16.16
C GLN A 10 -38.84 -57.59 15.61
N GLU A 11 -39.33 -56.77 14.67
CA GLU A 11 -38.64 -55.55 14.26
C GLU A 11 -38.45 -54.69 15.52
N GLU A 12 -37.20 -54.45 15.90
CA GLU A 12 -36.89 -53.56 17.01
C GLU A 12 -37.37 -52.17 16.62
N LYS A 13 -38.52 -51.75 17.17
CA LYS A 13 -39.00 -50.39 16.98
C LYS A 13 -37.99 -49.45 17.60
N GLU A 14 -37.38 -48.63 16.75
CA GLU A 14 -36.38 -47.62 17.10
C GLU A 14 -37.00 -46.45 17.87
N ASP A 15 -37.76 -46.73 18.94
CA ASP A 15 -38.48 -45.72 19.73
C ASP A 15 -37.51 -44.72 20.41
N TRP A 16 -36.23 -45.08 20.54
CA TRP A 16 -35.15 -44.20 21.02
C TRP A 16 -34.77 -43.10 20.00
N LEU A 17 -34.97 -43.35 18.70
CA LEU A 17 -34.66 -42.37 17.65
C LEU A 17 -35.62 -41.18 17.71
N VAL A 18 -36.83 -41.38 18.22
CA VAL A 18 -37.82 -40.31 18.41
C VAL A 18 -37.36 -39.36 19.52
N THR A 19 -36.91 -39.88 20.66
CA THR A 19 -36.40 -39.03 21.77
C THR A 19 -35.07 -38.37 21.43
N TYR A 20 -34.21 -39.03 20.66
CA TYR A 20 -32.99 -38.44 20.12
C TYR A 20 -33.29 -37.30 19.12
N SER A 21 -34.25 -37.51 18.23
CA SER A 21 -34.67 -36.49 17.26
C SER A 21 -35.29 -35.28 17.95
N ASP A 22 -36.12 -35.50 18.99
CA ASP A 22 -36.68 -34.41 19.80
C ASP A 22 -35.57 -33.61 20.50
N ALA A 23 -34.60 -34.28 21.14
CA ALA A 23 -33.47 -33.64 21.80
C ALA A 23 -32.60 -32.81 20.82
N ILE A 24 -32.35 -33.30 19.60
CA ILE A 24 -31.62 -32.54 18.57
C ILE A 24 -32.42 -31.33 18.11
N THR A 25 -33.73 -31.48 17.89
CA THR A 25 -34.55 -30.37 17.42
C THR A 25 -34.70 -29.28 18.49
N LEU A 26 -34.79 -29.64 19.77
CA LEU A 26 -34.74 -28.70 20.89
C LEU A 26 -33.39 -27.98 20.97
N LEU A 27 -32.29 -28.70 20.76
CA LEU A 27 -30.94 -28.14 20.74
C LEU A 27 -30.74 -27.19 19.53
N MET A 28 -31.25 -27.56 18.36
CA MET A 28 -31.24 -26.71 17.16
C MET A 28 -32.08 -25.45 17.38
N ALA A 29 -33.31 -25.60 17.88
CA ALA A 29 -34.18 -24.46 18.20
C ALA A 29 -33.54 -23.56 19.26
N PHE A 30 -32.90 -24.13 20.27
CA PHE A 30 -32.12 -23.40 21.28
C PHE A 30 -30.98 -22.60 20.64
N PHE A 31 -30.15 -23.19 19.77
CA PHE A 31 -29.05 -22.48 19.11
C PHE A 31 -29.52 -21.41 18.14
N VAL A 32 -30.60 -21.66 17.39
CA VAL A 32 -31.20 -20.66 16.49
C VAL A 32 -31.73 -19.48 17.32
N MET A 33 -32.46 -19.74 18.41
CA MET A 33 -32.95 -18.70 19.32
C MET A 33 -31.80 -17.93 19.97
N MET A 34 -30.73 -18.61 20.42
CA MET A 34 -29.54 -17.97 20.96
C MET A 34 -28.86 -17.07 19.93
N LEU A 35 -28.79 -17.51 18.67
CA LEU A 35 -28.21 -16.75 17.57
C LEU A 35 -29.05 -15.51 17.22
N THR A 36 -30.38 -15.55 17.41
CA THR A 36 -31.22 -14.36 17.21
C THR A 36 -31.00 -13.25 18.22
N PHE A 37 -30.54 -13.57 19.43
CA PHE A 37 -30.22 -12.61 20.50
C PHE A 37 -28.72 -12.41 20.71
N ALA A 38 -27.88 -13.04 19.89
CA ALA A 38 -26.45 -12.85 19.91
C ALA A 38 -26.12 -11.47 19.35
N GLU A 39 -26.26 -10.44 20.19
CA GLU A 39 -25.63 -9.15 19.95
C GLU A 39 -24.11 -9.37 20.07
N PHE A 40 -23.44 -9.40 18.92
CA PHE A 40 -21.98 -9.47 18.89
C PHE A 40 -21.43 -8.13 19.40
N ASP A 41 -21.01 -8.12 20.67
CA ASP A 41 -20.28 -7.00 21.25
C ASP A 41 -18.87 -6.96 20.64
N ILE A 42 -18.73 -6.18 19.57
CA ILE A 42 -17.50 -6.00 18.79
C ILE A 42 -16.30 -5.69 19.71
N PRO A 43 -16.41 -4.78 20.71
CA PRO A 43 -15.39 -4.59 21.74
C PRO A 43 -14.93 -5.84 22.48
N ALA A 44 -15.85 -6.69 22.95
CA ALA A 44 -15.52 -7.90 23.70
C ALA A 44 -14.84 -8.97 22.82
N PHE A 45 -15.23 -9.04 21.55
CA PHE A 45 -14.58 -9.90 20.57
C PHE A 45 -13.16 -9.42 20.24
N GLU A 46 -12.94 -8.10 20.13
CA GLU A 46 -11.61 -7.51 19.93
C GLU A 46 -10.70 -7.75 21.14
N GLU A 47 -11.21 -7.65 22.37
CA GLU A 47 -10.47 -7.94 23.60
C GLU A 47 -10.08 -9.43 23.70
N ALA A 48 -11.02 -10.34 23.41
CA ALA A 48 -10.75 -11.78 23.39
C ALA A 48 -9.77 -12.16 22.27
N ALA A 49 -9.90 -11.58 21.08
CA ALA A 49 -8.99 -11.81 19.96
C ALA A 49 -7.59 -11.25 20.26
N ALA A 50 -7.50 -10.10 20.94
CA ALA A 50 -6.24 -9.52 21.40
C ALA A 50 -5.56 -10.42 22.44
N ALA A 51 -6.30 -10.97 23.40
CA ALA A 51 -5.78 -11.89 24.42
C ALA A 51 -5.28 -13.22 23.84
N ILE A 52 -5.94 -13.73 22.78
CA ILE A 52 -5.51 -14.94 22.07
C ILE A 52 -4.26 -14.66 21.22
N LYS A 53 -4.20 -13.50 20.56
CA LYS A 53 -3.03 -13.05 19.79
C LYS A 53 -1.78 -12.89 20.66
N ASP A 54 -1.95 -12.40 21.89
CA ASP A 54 -0.86 -12.24 22.86
C ASP A 54 -0.31 -13.59 23.36
N LYS A 55 -1.18 -14.60 23.53
CA LYS A 55 -0.78 -15.94 24.04
C LYS A 55 -0.38 -16.98 22.99
N ILE A 56 -0.76 -16.81 21.72
CA ILE A 56 -0.41 -17.74 20.63
C ILE A 56 0.74 -17.19 19.75
N GLY A 57 1.09 -15.91 19.87
CA GLY A 57 1.96 -15.19 18.93
C GLY A 57 3.48 -15.31 19.09
N SER A 58 4.02 -16.26 19.86
CA SER A 58 5.48 -16.48 19.96
C SER A 58 5.95 -17.57 18.99
N SER A 59 6.04 -17.24 17.71
CA SER A 59 6.76 -18.03 16.69
C SER A 59 7.36 -17.07 15.67
N ASP A 60 8.68 -17.09 15.57
CA ASP A 60 9.56 -16.13 14.87
C ASP A 60 9.32 -15.93 13.35
N ASP A 61 8.35 -16.62 12.73
CA ASP A 61 7.97 -16.46 11.31
C ASP A 61 6.65 -15.69 11.08
N ASN A 62 5.94 -15.28 12.15
CA ASN A 62 4.61 -14.66 12.08
C ASN A 62 4.60 -13.15 12.45
N ALA A 63 5.61 -12.39 12.00
CA ALA A 63 5.58 -10.93 12.12
C ALA A 63 4.30 -10.37 11.46
N SER A 64 3.50 -9.61 12.21
CA SER A 64 2.29 -8.96 11.70
C SER A 64 2.60 -8.11 10.45
N PRO A 65 1.68 -7.92 9.50
CA PRO A 65 1.98 -7.14 8.29
C PRO A 65 2.51 -5.72 8.57
N THR A 66 2.07 -5.09 9.67
CA THR A 66 2.59 -3.80 10.14
C THR A 66 4.01 -3.89 10.71
N GLU A 67 4.37 -5.01 11.32
CA GLU A 67 5.75 -5.25 11.76
C GLU A 67 6.68 -5.42 10.56
N LYS A 68 6.26 -6.22 9.56
CA LYS A 68 7.01 -6.37 8.31
C LYS A 68 7.17 -5.03 7.60
N LEU A 69 6.11 -4.22 7.55
CA LEU A 69 6.19 -2.87 6.97
C LEU A 69 7.19 -1.97 7.71
N LYS A 70 7.17 -2.00 9.05
CA LYS A 70 8.14 -1.25 9.85
C LYS A 70 9.57 -1.67 9.51
N ILE A 71 9.85 -2.98 9.47
CA ILE A 71 11.17 -3.52 9.13
C ILE A 71 11.57 -3.10 7.71
N ASP A 72 10.70 -3.31 6.71
CA ASP A 72 10.96 -2.95 5.31
C ASP A 72 11.30 -1.44 5.18
N LEU A 73 10.62 -0.58 5.95
CA LEU A 73 10.89 0.86 5.96
C LEU A 73 12.15 1.23 6.74
N GLU A 74 12.43 0.60 7.87
CA GLU A 74 13.68 0.79 8.63
C GLU A 74 14.90 0.41 7.78
N ASP A 75 14.80 -0.68 7.02
CA ASP A 75 15.85 -1.11 6.09
C ASP A 75 16.09 -0.06 5.00
N VAL A 76 15.03 0.52 4.43
CA VAL A 76 15.14 1.62 3.46
C VAL A 76 15.85 2.82 4.07
N VAL A 77 15.46 3.24 5.28
CA VAL A 77 16.07 4.37 5.99
C VAL A 77 17.55 4.11 6.25
N PHE A 78 17.89 2.91 6.70
CA PHE A 78 19.26 2.50 6.98
C PHE A 78 20.13 2.49 5.71
N GLN A 79 19.63 1.89 4.62
CA GLN A 79 20.36 1.81 3.34
C GLN A 79 20.64 3.20 2.75
N MET A 80 19.73 4.14 2.96
CA MET A 80 19.89 5.52 2.49
C MET A 80 20.60 6.43 3.49
N GLN A 81 21.07 5.89 4.64
CA GLN A 81 21.73 6.63 5.73
C GLN A 81 20.89 7.83 6.21
N ALA A 82 19.58 7.63 6.30
CA ALA A 82 18.60 8.67 6.48
C ALA A 82 18.11 8.82 7.93
N ASP A 83 18.79 8.22 8.92
CA ASP A 83 18.32 8.11 10.31
C ASP A 83 18.03 9.48 10.97
N ARG A 84 18.67 10.55 10.49
CA ARG A 84 18.43 11.92 10.98
C ARG A 84 17.27 12.62 10.29
N ALA A 85 16.89 12.16 9.10
CA ALA A 85 15.87 12.77 8.27
C ALA A 85 14.52 12.04 8.40
N VAL A 86 14.56 10.72 8.57
CA VAL A 86 13.39 9.86 8.63
C VAL A 86 13.47 8.96 9.87
N GLN A 87 12.38 8.91 10.63
CA GLN A 87 12.22 7.99 11.75
C GLN A 87 10.98 7.13 11.52
N VAL A 88 11.12 5.81 11.69
CA VAL A 88 10.00 4.87 11.57
C VAL A 88 9.63 4.36 12.95
N THR A 89 8.36 4.43 13.29
CA THR A 89 7.81 3.91 14.55
C THR A 89 6.52 3.15 14.28
N LYS A 90 6.01 2.45 15.30
CA LYS A 90 4.75 1.71 15.23
C LYS A 90 3.90 2.07 16.43
N ASP A 91 2.61 2.28 16.18
CA ASP A 91 1.60 2.45 17.21
C ASP A 91 0.55 1.33 17.13
N SER A 92 -0.52 1.44 17.93
CA SER A 92 -1.60 0.43 17.94
C SER A 92 -2.41 0.38 16.64
N LYS A 93 -2.38 1.44 15.82
CA LYS A 93 -3.15 1.56 14.58
C LYS A 93 -2.34 1.18 13.34
N GLY A 94 -1.02 1.36 13.37
CA GLY A 94 -0.17 1.05 12.22
C GLY A 94 1.26 1.54 12.36
N VAL A 95 1.87 1.84 11.21
CA VAL A 95 3.24 2.34 11.11
C VAL A 95 3.20 3.85 10.91
N VAL A 96 4.11 4.57 11.57
CA VAL A 96 4.24 6.03 11.48
C VAL A 96 5.65 6.35 11.01
N ILE A 97 5.75 6.97 9.82
CA ILE A 97 7.01 7.44 9.25
C ILE A 97 7.08 8.95 9.45
N GLU A 98 8.02 9.41 10.25
CA GLU A 98 8.20 10.82 10.54
C GLU A 98 9.34 11.40 9.73
N LEU A 99 9.03 12.47 9.00
CA LEU A 99 9.95 13.20 8.14
C LEU A 99 10.33 14.51 8.83
N SER A 100 11.61 14.74 9.03
CA SER A 100 12.12 16.01 9.58
C SER A 100 11.87 17.16 8.61
N SER A 101 11.16 18.20 9.05
CA SER A 101 10.81 19.31 8.14
C SER A 101 12.04 20.02 7.56
N GLY A 102 13.13 20.09 8.33
CA GLY A 102 14.37 20.74 7.90
C GLY A 102 15.10 19.98 6.80
N ALA A 103 14.90 18.67 6.68
CA ALA A 103 15.47 17.83 5.63
C ALA A 103 14.57 17.75 4.39
N PHE A 104 13.25 17.87 4.56
CA PHE A 104 12.29 17.64 3.48
C PHE A 104 11.81 18.93 2.78
N TYR A 105 11.81 20.07 3.45
CA TYR A 105 11.25 21.32 2.90
C TYR A 105 12.23 22.48 2.94
N LYS A 106 12.02 23.47 2.07
CA LYS A 106 12.69 24.76 2.19
C LYS A 106 12.18 25.51 3.45
N PRO A 107 13.01 26.34 4.12
CA PRO A 107 12.60 27.08 5.31
C PRO A 107 11.33 27.91 5.07
N GLY A 108 10.38 27.88 6.01
CA GLY A 108 9.11 28.62 5.91
C GLY A 108 8.22 28.24 4.73
N SER A 109 8.51 27.15 4.02
CA SER A 109 7.82 26.75 2.79
C SER A 109 7.23 25.34 2.91
N ALA A 110 6.27 25.05 2.03
CA ALA A 110 5.77 23.71 1.74
C ALA A 110 6.44 23.08 0.51
N GLU A 111 7.37 23.79 -0.14
CA GLU A 111 8.12 23.25 -1.27
C GLU A 111 9.16 22.22 -0.81
N LEU A 112 9.13 21.05 -1.44
CA LEU A 112 10.07 19.97 -1.19
C LEU A 112 11.47 20.35 -1.66
N ARG A 113 12.48 19.85 -0.95
CA ARG A 113 13.87 19.89 -1.39
C ARG A 113 14.12 18.81 -2.45
N GLU A 114 15.07 19.03 -3.35
CA GLU A 114 15.43 18.03 -4.37
C GLU A 114 16.02 16.78 -3.72
N GLU A 115 16.79 16.95 -2.64
CA GLU A 115 17.37 15.87 -1.86
C GLU A 115 16.29 15.04 -1.14
N ALA A 116 15.08 15.57 -0.94
CA ALA A 116 13.97 14.88 -0.29
C ALA A 116 13.27 13.86 -1.20
N VAL A 117 13.31 14.10 -2.51
CA VAL A 117 12.62 13.30 -3.54
C VAL A 117 12.97 11.81 -3.47
N PRO A 118 14.25 11.37 -3.48
CA PRO A 118 14.56 9.94 -3.46
C PRO A 118 14.04 9.22 -2.22
N TYR A 119 14.00 9.88 -1.06
CA TYR A 119 13.44 9.30 0.16
C TYR A 119 11.93 9.08 0.03
N LEU A 120 11.20 10.09 -0.47
CA LEU A 120 9.77 9.99 -0.69
C LEU A 120 9.43 8.91 -1.73
N GLU A 121 10.19 8.79 -2.81
CA GLU A 121 9.98 7.72 -3.81
C GLU A 121 10.16 6.33 -3.19
N LYS A 122 11.20 6.13 -2.38
CA LYS A 122 11.45 4.81 -1.74
C LYS A 122 10.41 4.46 -0.70
N ILE A 123 9.99 5.42 0.12
CA ILE A 123 8.90 5.24 1.07
C ILE A 123 7.61 4.89 0.32
N ALA A 124 7.27 5.65 -0.73
CA ALA A 124 6.06 5.44 -1.52
C ALA A 124 6.04 4.05 -2.17
N GLN A 125 7.14 3.62 -2.78
CA GLN A 125 7.30 2.27 -3.35
C GLN A 125 7.10 1.17 -2.31
N THR A 126 7.58 1.39 -1.08
CA THR A 126 7.48 0.40 -0.01
C THR A 126 6.02 0.27 0.47
N ILE A 127 5.34 1.40 0.72
CA ILE A 127 3.94 1.39 1.20
C ILE A 127 2.93 1.02 0.10
N SER A 128 3.31 1.11 -1.17
CA SER A 128 2.47 0.74 -2.32
C SER A 128 2.60 -0.72 -2.74
N ALA A 129 3.54 -1.47 -2.16
CA ALA A 129 3.72 -2.88 -2.46
C ALA A 129 2.39 -3.65 -2.35
N PRO A 130 2.12 -4.66 -3.20
CA PRO A 130 0.81 -5.34 -3.25
C PRO A 130 0.32 -5.89 -1.89
N ARG A 131 1.25 -6.28 -1.01
CA ARG A 131 0.95 -6.73 0.36
C ARG A 131 0.31 -5.66 1.26
N TYR A 132 0.48 -4.38 0.92
CA TYR A 132 -0.08 -3.22 1.64
C TYR A 132 -1.21 -2.53 0.85
N ALA A 133 -1.78 -3.21 -0.15
CA ALA A 133 -2.86 -2.67 -0.97
C ALA A 133 -4.07 -2.19 -0.15
N THR A 134 -4.34 -2.83 1.00
CA THR A 134 -5.48 -2.55 1.89
C THR A 134 -5.12 -1.66 3.09
N TYR A 135 -4.13 -0.78 2.95
CA TYR A 135 -3.72 0.17 3.99
C TYR A 135 -3.97 1.60 3.53
N ASN A 136 -4.57 2.41 4.40
CA ASN A 136 -4.71 3.86 4.19
C ASN A 136 -3.39 4.57 4.50
N VAL A 137 -3.19 5.71 3.84
CA VAL A 137 -2.00 6.55 3.98
C VAL A 137 -2.45 7.97 4.37
N GLN A 138 -2.30 8.32 5.64
CA GLN A 138 -2.63 9.65 6.15
C GLN A 138 -1.36 10.46 6.37
N ILE A 139 -1.28 11.64 5.77
CA ILE A 139 -0.16 12.55 5.90
C ILE A 139 -0.55 13.66 6.87
N GLU A 140 0.19 13.81 7.94
CA GLU A 140 -0.02 14.78 9.00
C GLU A 140 1.12 15.81 9.04
N GLY A 141 0.81 17.09 8.91
CA GLY A 141 1.78 18.17 9.08
C GLY A 141 1.80 18.69 10.51
N HIS A 142 2.99 18.90 11.06
CA HIS A 142 3.21 19.49 12.38
C HIS A 142 4.27 20.58 12.33
N THR A 143 4.10 21.61 13.18
CA THR A 143 5.07 22.69 13.38
C THR A 143 5.52 22.71 14.84
N ASP A 144 6.53 23.53 15.12
CA ASP A 144 6.76 24.05 16.46
C ASP A 144 5.75 25.17 16.77
N ASP A 145 5.88 25.74 17.97
CA ASP A 145 5.07 26.85 18.47
C ASP A 145 5.55 28.23 18.01
N GLU A 146 6.59 28.32 17.18
CA GLU A 146 7.05 29.60 16.65
C GLU A 146 6.06 30.06 15.58
N PRO A 147 5.41 31.23 15.74
CA PRO A 147 4.39 31.67 14.78
C PRO A 147 5.03 32.02 13.44
N ILE A 148 4.50 31.44 12.35
CA ILE A 148 4.77 31.93 10.99
C ILE A 148 3.69 32.93 10.57
N SER A 149 4.09 33.96 9.83
CA SER A 149 3.18 34.82 9.09
C SER A 149 3.83 35.27 7.79
N THR A 150 3.38 34.68 6.69
CA THR A 150 3.80 35.02 5.33
C THR A 150 2.57 35.22 4.46
N GLU A 151 2.73 35.87 3.31
CA GLU A 151 1.62 36.06 2.36
C GLU A 151 0.97 34.72 1.95
N ARG A 152 1.80 33.67 1.79
CA ARG A 152 1.32 32.34 1.39
C ARG A 152 0.81 31.50 2.55
N PHE A 153 1.39 31.66 3.73
CA PHE A 153 1.04 30.91 4.94
C PHE A 153 0.83 31.89 6.10
N PRO A 154 -0.41 32.36 6.32
CA PRO A 154 -0.74 33.30 7.38
C PRO A 154 -0.51 32.76 8.79
N SER A 155 -0.62 31.43 8.97
CA SER A 155 -0.35 30.75 10.24
C SER A 155 0.26 29.35 10.05
N ASN A 156 0.60 28.72 11.18
CA ASN A 156 1.10 27.34 11.22
C ASN A 156 0.07 26.31 10.73
N TRP A 157 -1.23 26.64 10.78
CA TRP A 157 -2.28 25.78 10.23
C TRP A 157 -2.18 25.63 8.71
N GLU A 158 -2.01 26.74 7.99
CA GLU A 158 -1.87 26.70 6.54
C GLU A 158 -0.54 26.05 6.14
N LEU A 159 0.56 26.38 6.82
CA LEU A 159 1.86 25.78 6.52
C LEU A 159 1.86 24.26 6.70
N SER A 160 1.37 23.78 7.85
CA SER A 160 1.34 22.34 8.14
C SER A 160 0.44 21.57 7.19
N THR A 161 -0.76 22.10 6.89
CA THR A 161 -1.69 21.50 5.93
C THR A 161 -1.09 21.47 4.52
N ALA A 162 -0.46 22.56 4.09
CA ALA A 162 0.16 22.64 2.77
C ALA A 162 1.35 21.67 2.60
N ARG A 163 2.15 21.47 3.64
CA ARG A 163 3.23 20.46 3.65
C ARG A 163 2.67 19.06 3.48
N ALA A 164 1.65 18.70 4.26
CA ALA A 164 0.99 17.40 4.15
C ALA A 164 0.39 17.19 2.74
N ALA A 165 -0.32 18.19 2.21
CA ALA A 165 -0.89 18.13 0.87
C ALA A 165 0.18 18.04 -0.23
N THR A 166 1.37 18.61 -0.02
CA THR A 166 2.47 18.51 -0.97
C THR A 166 2.99 17.08 -1.10
N VAL A 167 3.07 16.33 0.00
CA VAL A 167 3.47 14.91 -0.03
C VAL A 167 2.38 14.07 -0.70
N VAL A 168 1.10 14.32 -0.42
CA VAL A 168 -0.02 13.64 -1.12
C VAL A 168 0.08 13.87 -2.62
N ARG A 169 0.22 15.13 -3.05
CA ARG A 169 0.36 15.48 -4.46
C ARG A 169 1.59 14.81 -5.08
N PHE A 170 2.70 14.73 -4.36
CA PHE A 170 3.90 14.04 -4.83
C PHE A 170 3.65 12.54 -5.07
N PHE A 171 2.89 11.86 -4.19
CA PHE A 171 2.53 10.46 -4.38
C PHE A 171 1.53 10.23 -5.52
N ASP A 172 0.58 11.15 -5.70
CA ASP A 172 -0.40 11.13 -6.78
C ASP A 172 0.23 11.39 -8.16
N ASP A 173 1.03 12.45 -8.30
CA ASP A 173 1.72 12.84 -9.55
C ASP A 173 2.62 11.72 -10.11
N LYS A 174 3.08 10.82 -9.24
CA LYS A 174 3.95 9.69 -9.57
C LYS A 174 3.22 8.35 -9.68
N ASP A 175 1.91 8.33 -9.49
CA ASP A 175 1.06 7.13 -9.47
C ASP A 175 1.57 6.06 -8.47
N PHE A 176 2.14 6.51 -7.35
CA PHE A 176 2.64 5.59 -6.33
C PHE A 176 1.53 5.07 -5.42
N VAL A 177 0.58 5.91 -5.06
CA VAL A 177 -0.48 5.58 -4.11
C VAL A 177 -1.81 6.06 -4.67
N ASP A 178 -2.81 5.18 -4.66
CA ASP A 178 -4.15 5.52 -5.11
C ASP A 178 -4.73 6.69 -4.26
N PRO A 179 -5.28 7.74 -4.89
CA PRO A 179 -5.85 8.89 -4.19
C PRO A 179 -6.94 8.54 -3.17
N LEU A 180 -7.73 7.49 -3.38
CA LEU A 180 -8.75 7.06 -2.41
C LEU A 180 -8.16 6.55 -1.10
N LYS A 181 -6.87 6.17 -1.10
CA LYS A 181 -6.17 5.71 0.09
C LYS A 181 -5.54 6.86 0.87
N MET A 182 -5.47 8.06 0.28
CA MET A 182 -4.69 9.17 0.81
C MET A 182 -5.55 10.22 1.48
N SER A 183 -5.02 10.81 2.55
CA SER A 183 -5.57 12.02 3.16
C SER A 183 -4.46 12.92 3.70
N ALA A 184 -4.67 14.23 3.70
CA ALA A 184 -3.78 15.20 4.30
C ALA A 184 -4.47 15.91 5.47
N SER A 185 -3.74 16.16 6.54
CA SER A 185 -4.22 16.91 7.72
C SER A 185 -3.10 17.79 8.27
N GLY A 186 -3.37 19.05 8.57
CA GLY A 186 -2.44 19.92 9.32
C GLY A 186 -2.87 20.01 10.77
N PHE A 187 -1.90 19.90 11.69
CA PHE A 187 -2.14 20.03 13.13
C PHE A 187 -1.40 21.21 13.76
N ALA A 188 -0.68 22.01 12.97
CA ALA A 188 0.16 23.09 13.47
C ALA A 188 1.01 22.62 14.66
N ASP A 189 1.00 23.40 15.74
CA ASP A 189 1.67 23.20 17.03
C ASP A 189 0.81 22.46 18.06
N GLN A 190 -0.42 22.05 17.71
CA GLN A 190 -1.42 21.53 18.65
C GLN A 190 -1.18 20.08 19.11
N LYS A 191 -0.27 19.36 18.44
CA LYS A 191 0.11 17.98 18.77
C LYS A 191 1.64 17.83 18.88
N PRO A 192 2.27 18.49 19.86
CA PRO A 192 3.72 18.40 20.06
C PRO A 192 4.08 17.00 20.60
N LYS A 193 5.21 16.43 20.16
CA LYS A 193 5.77 15.20 20.73
C LYS A 193 6.51 15.48 22.03
N VAL A 194 7.13 16.66 22.10
CA VAL A 194 7.95 17.13 23.22
C VAL A 194 7.61 18.59 23.52
N PRO A 195 7.74 19.07 24.76
CA PRO A 195 7.46 20.48 25.07
C PRO A 195 8.33 21.43 24.22
N ASN A 196 7.73 22.41 23.55
CA ASN A 196 8.49 23.38 22.74
C ASN A 196 9.35 24.35 23.60
N ARG A 197 8.93 24.58 24.85
CA ARG A 197 9.54 25.54 25.77
C ARG A 197 9.78 24.90 27.14
N THR A 198 10.71 25.48 27.89
CA THR A 198 10.88 25.19 29.33
C THR A 198 9.67 25.72 30.11
N GLU A 199 9.58 25.36 31.40
CA GLU A 199 8.53 25.88 32.29
C GLU A 199 8.53 27.42 32.36
N ASP A 200 9.71 28.04 32.23
CA ASP A 200 9.89 29.50 32.21
C ASP A 200 9.59 30.14 30.83
N GLY A 201 9.13 29.35 29.84
CA GLY A 201 8.77 29.83 28.50
C GLY A 201 9.94 30.01 27.52
N THR A 202 11.15 29.57 27.88
CA THR A 202 12.32 29.65 26.99
C THR A 202 12.24 28.57 25.89
N PRO A 203 12.41 28.91 24.60
CA PRO A 203 12.44 27.91 23.53
C PRO A 203 13.50 26.82 23.75
N ILE A 204 13.14 25.57 23.46
CA ILE A 204 14.07 24.43 23.44
C ILE A 204 14.29 24.03 21.97
N PRO A 205 15.39 24.48 21.31
CA PRO A 205 15.56 24.34 19.87
C PRO A 205 15.50 22.89 19.36
N GLU A 206 16.04 21.94 20.14
CA GLU A 206 16.04 20.51 19.83
C GLU A 206 14.61 19.94 19.84
N ASN A 207 13.78 20.38 20.78
CA ASN A 207 12.39 19.95 20.88
C ASN A 207 11.55 20.57 19.77
N GLN A 208 11.75 21.86 19.47
CA GLN A 208 11.09 22.50 18.34
C GLN A 208 11.46 21.81 17.02
N ALA A 209 12.73 21.42 16.83
CA ALA A 209 13.14 20.65 15.67
C ALA A 209 12.43 19.29 15.57
N THR A 210 12.25 18.61 16.69
CA THR A 210 11.51 17.33 16.78
C THR A 210 10.02 17.51 16.47
N ASN A 211 9.43 18.63 16.89
CA ASN A 211 8.02 18.93 16.63
C ASN A 211 7.74 19.33 15.18
N ARG A 212 8.69 20.00 14.52
CA ARG A 212 8.64 20.34 13.09
C ARG A 212 8.82 19.08 12.22
N ARG A 213 7.73 18.34 12.01
CA ARG A 213 7.73 17.08 11.25
C ARG A 213 6.52 16.94 10.32
N THR A 214 6.66 16.09 9.31
CA THR A 214 5.51 15.54 8.56
C THR A 214 5.44 14.05 8.85
N ALA A 215 4.32 13.55 9.36
CA ALA A 215 4.13 12.14 9.67
C ALA A 215 3.28 11.47 8.59
N ILE A 216 3.72 10.33 8.09
CA ILE A 216 2.94 9.46 7.20
C ILE A 216 2.49 8.27 8.04
N ARG A 217 1.19 8.19 8.32
CA ARG A 217 0.56 7.07 9.01
C ARG A 217 0.03 6.07 7.99
N VAL A 218 0.46 4.82 8.13
CA VAL A 218 0.00 3.70 7.30
C VAL A 218 -0.79 2.75 8.18
N THR A 219 -2.11 2.73 8.01
CA THR A 219 -3.06 2.00 8.87
C THR A 219 -3.89 1.02 8.06
N ALA A 220 -4.27 -0.10 8.66
CA ALA A 220 -5.12 -1.07 7.98
C ALA A 220 -6.52 -0.48 7.75
N MET A 221 -7.06 -0.65 6.53
CA MET A 221 -8.43 -0.24 6.23
C MET A 221 -9.45 -1.05 7.03
N SER A 222 -10.52 -0.40 7.46
CA SER A 222 -11.73 -1.06 7.93
C SER A 222 -12.36 -1.93 6.83
N LEU A 223 -13.29 -2.81 7.21
CA LEU A 223 -14.03 -3.63 6.24
C LEU A 223 -14.81 -2.75 5.24
N LYS A 224 -15.41 -1.66 5.72
CA LYS A 224 -16.17 -0.72 4.89
C LYS A 224 -15.28 0.01 3.88
N GLU A 225 -14.12 0.49 4.32
CA GLU A 225 -13.16 1.15 3.42
C GLU A 225 -12.62 0.18 2.37
N ARG A 226 -12.32 -1.06 2.75
CA ARG A 226 -11.90 -2.11 1.80
C ARG A 226 -12.95 -2.39 0.74
N GLU A 227 -14.22 -2.47 1.11
CA GLU A 227 -15.31 -2.66 0.16
C GLU A 227 -15.36 -1.54 -0.87
N VAL A 228 -15.36 -0.28 -0.40
CA VAL A 228 -15.34 0.91 -1.29
C VAL A 228 -14.14 0.86 -2.23
N TRP A 229 -12.96 0.51 -1.71
CA TRP A 229 -11.75 0.41 -2.51
C TRP A 229 -11.85 -0.69 -3.58
N TYR A 230 -12.32 -1.89 -3.25
CA TYR A 230 -12.49 -2.95 -4.25
C TYR A 230 -13.49 -2.58 -5.36
N GLN A 231 -14.58 -1.88 -5.01
CA GLN A 231 -15.53 -1.36 -6.00
C GLN A 231 -14.88 -0.32 -6.93
N HIS A 232 -14.04 0.55 -6.37
CA HIS A 232 -13.27 1.49 -7.18
C HIS A 232 -12.30 0.77 -8.14
N LEU A 233 -11.53 -0.21 -7.64
CA LEU A 233 -10.64 -1.03 -8.48
C LEU A 233 -11.38 -1.72 -9.62
N ALA A 234 -12.55 -2.30 -9.35
CA ALA A 234 -13.38 -2.93 -10.37
C ALA A 234 -13.81 -1.92 -11.45
N THR A 235 -14.18 -0.71 -11.04
CA THR A 235 -14.56 0.37 -11.94
C THR A 235 -13.39 0.83 -12.81
N LEU A 236 -12.20 1.00 -12.23
CA LEU A 236 -11.00 1.38 -12.97
C LEU A 236 -10.61 0.32 -14.00
N ARG A 237 -10.64 -0.96 -13.62
CA ARG A 237 -10.38 -2.07 -14.54
C ARG A 237 -11.37 -2.11 -15.70
N ALA A 238 -12.67 -1.92 -15.43
CA ALA A 238 -13.69 -1.88 -16.47
C ALA A 238 -13.44 -0.74 -17.47
N LYS A 239 -13.14 0.48 -16.99
CA LYS A 239 -12.81 1.63 -17.84
C LYS A 239 -11.55 1.40 -18.67
N ALA A 240 -10.52 0.79 -18.09
CA ALA A 240 -9.28 0.47 -18.80
C ALA A 240 -9.51 -0.54 -19.94
N GLU A 241 -10.30 -1.58 -19.70
CA GLU A 241 -10.67 -2.56 -20.72
C GLU A 241 -11.52 -1.93 -21.85
N GLU A 242 -12.47 -1.06 -21.51
CA GLU A 242 -13.25 -0.30 -22.49
C GLU A 242 -12.37 0.60 -23.36
N ALA A 243 -11.45 1.36 -22.74
CA ALA A 243 -10.50 2.21 -23.45
C ALA A 243 -9.56 1.41 -24.36
N LYS A 244 -9.12 0.23 -23.92
CA LYS A 244 -8.31 -0.68 -24.73
C LYS A 244 -9.08 -1.18 -25.95
N ARG A 245 -10.32 -1.65 -25.77
CA ARG A 245 -11.19 -2.08 -26.88
C ARG A 245 -11.47 -0.95 -27.87
N ALA A 246 -11.66 0.28 -27.39
CA ALA A 246 -11.89 1.45 -28.24
C ALA A 246 -10.65 1.78 -29.09
N LYS A 247 -9.44 1.68 -28.51
CA LYS A 247 -8.18 1.86 -29.26
C LYS A 247 -7.99 0.78 -30.34
N GLU A 248 -8.21 -0.49 -30.00
CA GLU A 248 -8.09 -1.61 -30.94
C GLU A 248 -9.10 -1.48 -32.10
N ALA A 249 -10.34 -1.03 -31.83
CA ALA A 249 -11.35 -0.78 -32.85
C ALA A 249 -10.98 0.39 -33.78
N ALA A 250 -10.37 1.45 -33.25
CA ALA A 250 -9.90 2.60 -34.04
C ALA A 250 -8.70 2.22 -34.94
N GLU A 251 -7.77 1.41 -34.44
CA GLU A 251 -6.61 0.92 -35.20
C GLU A 251 -7.02 -0.08 -36.29
N GLY A 252 -8.00 -0.96 -36.02
CA GLY A 252 -8.54 -1.91 -37.00
C GLY A 252 -9.29 -1.26 -38.17
N GLN A 253 -9.81 -0.05 -38.01
CA GLN A 253 -10.47 0.71 -39.08
C GLN A 253 -9.48 1.45 -40.01
N GLY A 254 -8.22 1.65 -39.59
CA GLY A 254 -7.19 2.32 -40.39
C GLY A 254 -6.58 1.47 -41.52
N GLN A 255 -6.76 0.14 -41.51
CA GLN A 255 -6.21 -0.77 -42.54
C GLN A 255 -7.18 -1.10 -43.68
N ALA A 256 -8.44 -0.67 -43.64
CA ALA A 256 -9.43 -0.97 -44.67
C ALA A 256 -9.51 0.08 -45.82
N GLY A 257 -8.63 1.09 -45.82
CA GLY A 257 -8.73 2.28 -46.68
C GLY A 257 -7.70 2.43 -47.79
N GLN A 258 -6.89 1.42 -48.12
CA GLN A 258 -6.00 1.49 -49.28
C GLN A 258 -6.66 0.84 -50.51
N PRO A 259 -7.02 1.60 -51.56
CA PRO A 259 -7.44 1.00 -52.82
C PRO A 259 -6.25 0.22 -53.42
N PRO A 260 -6.49 -0.91 -54.11
CA PRO A 260 -5.42 -1.69 -54.73
C PRO A 260 -4.75 -0.85 -55.81
N ALA A 261 -3.44 -0.60 -55.64
CA ALA A 261 -2.62 0.05 -56.65
C ALA A 261 -2.44 -0.91 -57.84
N GLU A 262 -3.01 -0.53 -58.99
CA GLU A 262 -2.73 -1.16 -60.27
C GLU A 262 -1.28 -0.94 -60.68
N GLY A 263 -0.58 -2.06 -60.91
CA GLY A 263 0.39 -2.27 -61.98
C GLY A 263 1.62 -1.36 -62.05
N GLN A 264 2.80 -1.91 -61.70
CA GLN A 264 3.99 -1.75 -62.52
C GLN A 264 5.05 -2.82 -62.26
N GLN A 265 5.75 -3.15 -63.34
CA GLN A 265 6.50 -4.36 -63.63
C GLN A 265 7.87 -4.45 -62.94
N ALA A 266 8.36 -5.69 -62.80
CA ALA A 266 9.70 -6.07 -62.37
C ALA A 266 10.83 -5.46 -63.23
N PRO A 267 12.08 -5.50 -62.73
CA PRO A 267 13.09 -6.21 -63.53
C PRO A 267 14.03 -7.14 -62.76
N GLN A 268 14.71 -7.92 -63.59
CA GLN A 268 15.42 -9.19 -63.40
C GLN A 268 16.72 -9.14 -62.59
N GLN A 269 17.11 -10.34 -62.15
CA GLN A 269 18.35 -10.71 -61.48
C GLN A 269 19.58 -10.64 -62.42
N GLY A 270 20.71 -10.25 -61.83
CA GLY A 270 21.94 -11.04 -61.81
C GLY A 270 22.86 -11.03 -63.03
N GLN A 271 24.11 -10.64 -62.83
CA GLN A 271 25.27 -11.45 -63.23
C GLN A 271 26.57 -10.93 -62.59
N ALA A 272 27.31 -11.86 -62.00
CA ALA A 272 28.64 -11.71 -61.40
C ALA A 272 29.67 -12.41 -62.30
N ALA A 273 30.89 -11.87 -62.37
CA ALA A 273 32.14 -12.56 -62.76
C ALA A 273 33.36 -11.64 -62.47
N PRO A 274 34.63 -12.12 -62.49
CA PRO A 274 35.30 -12.62 -61.28
C PRO A 274 36.78 -12.14 -61.14
N GLU A 275 37.51 -12.80 -60.24
CA GLU A 275 38.98 -13.08 -60.24
C GLU A 275 39.80 -12.51 -59.07
N GLY A 276 40.57 -13.41 -58.45
CA GLY A 276 41.33 -13.19 -57.23
C GLY A 276 42.85 -13.14 -57.43
N GLN A 277 43.49 -12.45 -56.47
CA GLN A 277 44.75 -12.69 -55.76
C GLN A 277 46.06 -13.08 -56.51
N PRO A 278 47.24 -12.92 -55.87
CA PRO A 278 47.83 -11.81 -55.09
C PRO A 278 49.30 -11.55 -55.56
N PRO A 279 50.19 -10.76 -54.88
CA PRO A 279 50.97 -11.28 -53.74
C PRO A 279 51.42 -10.25 -52.66
N THR A 280 51.68 -10.82 -51.47
CA THR A 280 52.77 -10.67 -50.47
C THR A 280 53.66 -9.42 -50.33
N GLU A 281 54.16 -9.26 -49.08
CA GLU A 281 55.22 -8.37 -48.52
C GLU A 281 54.69 -7.03 -47.95
N GLY A 282 54.96 -6.59 -46.73
CA GLY A 282 55.84 -7.02 -45.63
C GLY A 282 55.80 -5.94 -44.52
N GLN A 283 56.50 -6.20 -43.41
CA GLN A 283 56.91 -5.23 -42.37
C GLN A 283 55.88 -4.82 -41.27
N LEU A 284 56.05 -5.45 -40.08
CA LEU A 284 55.98 -4.78 -38.75
C LEU A 284 57.18 -3.80 -38.63
N PRO A 285 57.21 -2.73 -37.79
CA PRO A 285 56.75 -2.75 -36.38
C PRO A 285 56.17 -1.41 -35.81
N ALA A 286 55.89 -1.45 -34.49
CA ALA A 286 55.45 -0.38 -33.58
C ALA A 286 56.30 0.92 -33.57
N PRO A 287 55.86 2.00 -32.87
CA PRO A 287 56.13 2.17 -31.43
C PRO A 287 54.88 2.67 -30.64
N ALA A 288 54.65 2.24 -29.40
CA ALA A 288 55.17 2.77 -28.13
C ALA A 288 54.65 4.16 -27.71
N GLN A 289 53.91 4.15 -26.58
CA GLN A 289 53.79 5.18 -25.53
C GLN A 289 53.17 6.54 -25.88
N GLN A 290 51.98 6.81 -25.33
CA GLN A 290 51.78 7.45 -24.02
C GLN A 290 50.38 7.14 -23.49
#